data_AF-A0A2I9DLN0-F1
#
_entry.id   AF-A0A2I9DLN0-F1
#
_cell.length_a   1.000
_cell.length_b   1.000
_cell.length_c   1.000
_cell.angle_alpha   90.00
_cell.angle_beta   90.00
_cell.angle_gamma   90.00
#
_symmetry.space_group_name_H-M   'P 1'
#
loop_
_entity.id
_entity.type
_entity.pdbx_description
1 polymer ?
#
loop_
_entity_poly.entity_id
_entity_poly.type
_entity_poly.pdbx_seq_one_letter_code
_entity_poly.pdbx_strand_id
1 'polypeptide(L)'
;MDLGIPKKVQENAALGLRLRDEHGFGGTEVGEHMAEKLAAGGELSPEEVRHVAHYFPRHAHDNLDQTGEDGGKPSRGYIAWLLWGGDEGRAWSEKLTQELDKEN
;
A
#
# COMPACT_ATOMS: atom_id res chain seq x y z
N MET A 1 -14.03 15.43 -4.83
CA MET A 1 -13.29 14.40 -4.08
C MET A 1 -11.81 14.73 -4.11
N ASP A 2 -11.09 14.57 -3.00
CA ASP A 2 -9.64 14.74 -2.94
C ASP A 2 -8.96 13.38 -3.15
N LEU A 3 -8.21 13.23 -4.24
CA LEU A 3 -7.47 12.02 -4.59
C LEU A 3 -5.99 12.09 -4.15
N GLY A 4 -5.65 13.07 -3.33
CA GLY A 4 -4.33 13.26 -2.74
C GLY A 4 -3.93 12.06 -1.89
N ILE A 5 -2.70 11.60 -2.11
CA ILE A 5 -2.11 10.49 -1.35
C ILE A 5 -1.77 11.00 0.06
N PRO A 6 -2.34 10.44 1.13
CA PRO A 6 -2.08 10.88 2.50
C PRO A 6 -0.61 10.69 2.90
N LYS A 7 -0.10 11.52 3.81
CA LYS A 7 1.29 11.44 4.27
C LYS A 7 1.66 10.07 4.87
N LYS A 8 0.75 9.45 5.61
CA LYS A 8 0.97 8.11 6.18
C LYS A 8 1.06 7.02 5.12
N VAL A 9 0.30 7.14 4.03
CA VAL A 9 0.40 6.23 2.88
C VAL A 9 1.77 6.36 2.21
N GLN A 10 2.27 7.59 2.04
CA GLN A 10 3.62 7.86 1.52
C GLN A 10 4.70 7.21 2.41
N GLU A 11 4.61 7.42 3.72
CA GLU A 11 5.56 6.88 4.71
C GLU A 11 5.57 5.35 4.71
N ASN A 12 4.40 4.71 4.66
CA ASN A 12 4.27 3.26 4.59
C ASN A 12 4.88 2.68 3.30
N ALA A 13 4.55 3.27 2.15
CA ALA A 13 5.11 2.85 0.87
C ALA A 13 6.65 2.98 0.84
N ALA A 14 7.18 4.09 1.36
CA ALA A 14 8.62 4.30 1.50
C ALA A 14 9.29 3.30 2.46
N LEU A 15 8.61 2.90 3.54
CA LEU A 15 9.09 1.83 4.41
C LEU A 15 9.07 0.47 3.69
N GLY A 16 7.99 0.15 2.99
CA GLY A 16 7.87 -1.08 2.21
C GLY A 16 8.99 -1.23 1.16
N LEU A 17 9.31 -0.14 0.45
CA LEU A 17 10.41 -0.10 -0.52
C LEU A 17 11.76 -0.39 0.14
N ARG A 18 12.04 0.25 1.29
CA ARG A 18 13.28 0.01 2.04
C ARG A 18 13.40 -1.43 2.52
N LEU A 19 12.34 -1.99 3.10
CA LEU A 19 12.33 -3.38 3.56
C LEU A 19 12.48 -4.38 2.40
N ARG A 20 11.87 -4.08 1.25
CA ARG A 20 12.03 -4.90 0.05
C ARG A 20 13.46 -4.87 -0.47
N ASP A 21 14.11 -3.70 -0.50
CA ASP A 21 15.51 -3.55 -0.88
C ASP A 21 16.44 -4.34 0.06
N GLU A 22 16.21 -4.24 1.38
CA GLU A 22 17.00 -4.92 2.41
C GLU A 22 16.87 -6.46 2.35
N HIS A 23 15.67 -6.98 2.12
CA HIS A 23 15.38 -8.41 2.25
C HIS A 23 15.21 -9.14 0.91
N GLY A 24 15.05 -8.43 -0.21
CA GLY A 24 14.88 -9.00 -1.54
C GLY A 24 13.55 -9.71 -1.78
N PHE A 25 12.51 -9.42 -0.98
CA PHE A 25 11.18 -10.01 -1.15
C PHE A 25 10.05 -9.08 -0.69
N GLY A 26 8.79 -9.50 -0.92
CA GLY A 26 7.61 -8.83 -0.38
C GLY A 26 6.73 -8.12 -1.41
N GLY A 27 6.82 -8.43 -2.69
CA GLY A 27 5.95 -7.83 -3.70
C GLY A 27 6.37 -8.22 -5.11
N THR A 28 5.53 -7.87 -6.08
CA THR A 28 5.85 -7.95 -7.51
C THR A 28 6.36 -6.58 -8.00
N GLU A 29 6.89 -6.52 -9.22
CA GLU A 29 7.28 -5.25 -9.87
C GLU A 29 6.11 -4.25 -9.94
N VAL A 30 4.87 -4.74 -10.09
CA VAL A 30 3.66 -3.90 -10.07
C VAL A 30 3.46 -3.25 -8.70
N GLY A 31 3.64 -4.02 -7.62
CA GLY A 31 3.55 -3.48 -6.25
C GLY A 31 4.67 -2.50 -5.94
N GLU A 32 5.88 -2.75 -6.44
CA GLU A 32 7.02 -1.83 -6.31
C GLU A 32 6.77 -0.51 -7.04
N HIS A 33 6.32 -0.54 -8.30
CA HIS A 33 6.01 0.69 -9.06
C HIS A 33 4.86 1.49 -8.41
N MET A 34 3.84 0.80 -7.87
CA MET A 34 2.79 1.48 -7.13
C MET A 34 3.33 2.11 -5.84
N ALA A 35 4.21 1.42 -5.12
CA ALA A 35 4.84 1.95 -3.91
C ALA A 35 5.69 3.19 -4.21
N GLU A 36 6.43 3.23 -5.31
CA GLU A 36 7.20 4.42 -5.73
C GLU A 36 6.29 5.62 -5.98
N LYS A 37 5.16 5.41 -6.67
CA LYS A 37 4.14 6.44 -6.87
C LYS A 37 3.55 6.92 -5.55
N LEU A 38 3.14 5.98 -4.69
CA LEU A 38 2.58 6.30 -3.38
C LEU A 38 3.59 7.06 -2.52
N ALA A 39 4.86 6.67 -2.50
CA ALA A 39 5.91 7.31 -1.73
C ALA A 39 6.26 8.73 -2.24
N ALA A 40 6.20 8.95 -3.56
CA ALA A 40 6.40 10.27 -4.16
C ALA A 40 5.29 11.27 -3.77
N GLY A 41 4.09 10.78 -3.45
CA GLY A 41 2.93 11.60 -3.12
C GLY A 41 2.31 12.26 -4.36
N GLY A 42 1.53 13.32 -4.12
CA GLY A 42 0.68 13.91 -5.16
C GLY A 42 -0.71 13.27 -5.16
N GLU A 43 -1.29 13.10 -6.34
CA GLU A 43 -2.64 12.54 -6.53
C GLU A 43 -2.58 11.28 -7.41
N LEU A 44 -3.50 10.35 -7.17
CA LEU A 44 -3.74 9.22 -8.07
C LEU A 44 -4.97 9.46 -8.94
N SER A 45 -5.01 8.85 -10.11
CA SER A 45 -6.24 8.78 -10.91
C SER A 45 -7.30 7.90 -10.23
N PRO A 46 -8.60 8.07 -10.57
CA PRO A 46 -9.66 7.21 -10.05
C PRO A 46 -9.45 5.70 -10.31
N GLU A 47 -8.79 5.34 -11.41
CA GLU A 47 -8.46 3.95 -11.73
C GLU A 47 -7.35 3.43 -10.81
N GLU A 48 -6.30 4.22 -10.59
CA GLU A 48 -5.21 3.86 -9.69
C GLU A 48 -5.69 3.73 -8.24
N VAL A 49 -6.58 4.61 -7.77
CA VAL A 49 -7.21 4.49 -6.44
C VAL A 49 -7.96 3.17 -6.30
N ARG A 50 -8.77 2.79 -7.30
CA ARG A 50 -9.45 1.48 -7.32
C ARG A 50 -8.45 0.32 -7.35
N HIS A 51 -7.35 0.47 -8.09
CA HIS A 51 -6.31 -0.54 -8.15
C HIS A 51 -5.67 -0.76 -6.78
N VAL A 52 -5.38 0.32 -6.05
CA VAL A 52 -4.89 0.26 -4.66
C VAL A 52 -5.93 -0.40 -3.75
N ALA A 53 -7.21 -0.01 -3.84
CA ALA A 53 -8.29 -0.60 -3.01
C ALA A 53 -8.45 -2.11 -3.25
N HIS A 54 -8.39 -2.56 -4.51
CA HIS A 54 -8.53 -3.98 -4.86
C HIS A 54 -7.39 -4.87 -4.37
N TYR A 55 -6.27 -4.30 -3.94
CA TYR A 55 -5.17 -5.06 -3.36
C TYR A 55 -5.56 -5.67 -2.00
N PHE A 56 -6.04 -4.85 -1.08
CA PHE A 56 -6.19 -5.22 0.32
C PHE A 56 -7.09 -6.43 0.63
N PRO A 57 -8.30 -6.58 0.06
CA PRO A 57 -9.15 -7.72 0.40
C PRO A 57 -8.56 -9.06 -0.04
N ARG A 58 -7.69 -9.08 -1.06
CA ARG A 58 -6.99 -10.29 -1.52
C ARG A 58 -5.84 -10.71 -0.59
N HIS A 59 -5.34 -9.77 0.21
CA HIS A 59 -4.13 -9.93 1.02
C HIS A 59 -4.40 -9.76 2.54
N ALA A 60 -5.66 -9.58 2.95
CA ALA A 60 -6.04 -9.38 4.35
C ALA A 60 -5.74 -10.58 5.27
N HIS A 61 -5.47 -11.76 4.69
CA HIS A 61 -5.14 -12.99 5.41
C HIS A 61 -3.65 -13.37 5.30
N ASP A 62 -2.83 -12.51 4.69
CA ASP A 62 -1.38 -12.72 4.71
C ASP A 62 -0.85 -12.55 6.16
N ASN A 63 0.38 -13.00 6.41
CA ASN A 63 1.01 -12.86 7.72
C ASN A 63 1.44 -11.40 7.95
N LEU A 64 0.55 -10.55 8.47
CA LEU A 64 0.82 -9.11 8.67
C LEU A 64 1.47 -8.78 10.03
N ASP A 65 1.36 -9.67 11.01
CA ASP A 65 1.82 -9.42 12.39
C ASP A 65 3.34 -9.57 12.56
N GLN A 66 4.01 -10.26 11.63
CA GLN A 66 5.47 -10.39 11.63
C GLN A 66 6.10 -9.16 10.96
N THR A 67 6.25 -8.09 11.75
CA THR A 67 6.76 -6.78 11.33
C THR A 67 8.29 -6.68 11.32
N GLY A 68 8.98 -7.55 12.06
CA GLY A 68 10.43 -7.50 12.26
C GLY A 68 10.90 -6.51 13.34
N GLU A 69 9.99 -5.86 14.05
CA GLU A 69 10.33 -4.94 15.16
C GLU A 69 10.97 -5.65 16.36
N ASP A 70 10.77 -6.96 16.50
CA ASP A 70 11.39 -7.81 17.53
C ASP A 70 12.85 -8.19 17.22
N GLY A 71 13.44 -7.58 16.19
CA GLY A 71 14.77 -7.93 15.67
C GLY A 71 14.75 -9.13 14.73
N GLY A 72 13.57 -9.69 14.44
CA GLY A 72 13.37 -10.70 13.42
C GLY A 72 13.22 -10.11 12.01
N LYS A 73 13.16 -10.99 11.01
CA LYS A 73 12.83 -10.57 9.64
C LYS A 73 11.32 -10.31 9.51
N PRO A 74 10.88 -9.27 8.79
CA PRO A 74 9.48 -9.11 8.42
C PRO A 74 9.02 -10.24 7.49
N SER A 75 7.72 -10.49 7.47
CA SER A 75 7.14 -11.43 6.50
C SER A 75 7.06 -10.80 5.09
N ARG A 76 6.88 -11.65 4.08
CA ARG A 76 6.59 -11.21 2.71
C ARG A 76 5.27 -10.43 2.63
N GLY A 77 4.27 -10.84 3.42
CA GLY A 77 2.95 -10.21 3.46
C GLY A 77 3.00 -8.81 4.05
N TYR A 78 3.74 -8.63 5.14
CA TYR A 78 3.90 -7.32 5.78
C TYR A 78 4.60 -6.31 4.86
N ILE A 79 5.70 -6.69 4.21
CA ILE A 79 6.38 -5.81 3.24
C ILE A 79 5.41 -5.47 2.09
N ALA A 80 4.69 -6.46 1.56
CA ALA A 80 3.73 -6.23 0.48
C ALA A 80 2.63 -5.26 0.90
N TRP A 81 2.08 -5.44 2.11
CA TRP A 81 1.09 -4.55 2.68
C TRP A 81 1.56 -3.11 2.74
N LEU A 82 2.80 -2.90 3.20
CA LEU A 82 3.41 -1.57 3.25
C LEU A 82 3.64 -0.96 1.86
N LEU A 83 4.08 -1.74 0.87
CA LEU A 83 4.23 -1.26 -0.52
C LEU A 83 2.94 -0.67 -1.07
N TRP A 84 1.79 -1.22 -0.68
CA TRP A 84 0.48 -0.70 -1.09
C TRP A 84 -0.09 0.39 -0.18
N GLY A 85 0.69 0.85 0.81
CA GLY A 85 0.34 1.97 1.68
C GLY A 85 -0.14 1.60 3.07
N GLY A 86 -0.11 0.32 3.45
CA GLY A 86 -0.50 -0.15 4.77
C GLY A 86 -1.99 0.03 5.07
N ASP A 87 -2.35 0.00 6.36
CA ASP A 87 -3.74 0.15 6.80
C ASP A 87 -4.32 1.52 6.41
N GLU A 88 -3.49 2.56 6.42
CA GLU A 88 -3.87 3.90 5.95
C GLU A 88 -4.15 3.91 4.45
N GLY A 89 -3.38 3.17 3.66
CA GLY A 89 -3.60 3.00 2.22
C GLY A 89 -4.92 2.29 1.95
N ARG A 90 -5.24 1.25 2.74
CA ARG A 90 -6.52 0.54 2.68
C ARG A 90 -7.68 1.47 2.97
N ALA A 91 -7.68 2.10 4.14
CA ALA A 91 -8.77 2.94 4.57
C ALA A 91 -9.03 4.11 3.61
N TRP A 92 -7.95 4.72 3.11
CA TRP A 92 -8.02 5.82 2.13
C TRP A 92 -8.60 5.35 0.79
N SER A 93 -8.02 4.32 0.19
CA SER A 93 -8.40 3.88 -1.17
C SER A 93 -9.79 3.25 -1.22
N GLU A 94 -10.18 2.48 -0.19
CA GLU A 94 -11.53 1.90 -0.09
C GLU A 94 -12.60 2.99 0.06
N LYS A 95 -12.34 4.00 0.90
CA LYS A 95 -13.25 5.14 1.06
C LYS A 95 -13.47 5.87 -0.26
N LEU A 96 -12.38 6.24 -0.94
CA LEU A 96 -12.48 6.96 -2.21
C LEU A 96 -13.16 6.12 -3.30
N THR A 97 -12.86 4.81 -3.36
CA THR A 97 -13.54 3.90 -4.30
C THR A 97 -15.06 3.89 -4.08
N GLN A 98 -15.51 3.81 -2.82
CA GLN A 98 -16.94 3.87 -2.51
C GLN A 98 -17.60 5.20 -2.88
N GLU A 99 -16.88 6.31 -2.77
CA GLU A 99 -17.38 7.61 -3.21
C GLU A 99 -17.45 7.67 -4.74
N LEU A 100 -16.42 7.19 -5.44
CA LEU A 100 -16.35 7.18 -6.91
C LEU A 100 -17.44 6.32 -7.55
N ASP A 101 -17.81 5.22 -6.89
CA ASP A 101 -18.84 4.31 -7.39
C ASP A 101 -20.26 4.83 -7.15
N LYS A 102 -20.44 5.82 -6.26
CA LYS A 102 -21.74 6.50 -6.04
C LYS A 102 -21.99 7.65 -6.99
N GLU A 103 -20.94 8.18 -7.62
CA GLU A 103 -21.01 9.29 -8.58
C GLU A 103 -21.29 8.82 -10.02
N ASN A 104 -21.33 7.50 -10.25
CA ASN A 104 -21.67 6.84 -11.52
C ASN A 104 -23.09 6.27 -11.52
#